data_AF-A0A660YK87-F1
#
_entry.id   AF-A0A660YK87-F1
#
_cell.length_a   1.000
_cell.length_b   1.000
_cell.length_c   1.000
_cell.angle_alpha   90.00
_cell.angle_beta   90.00
_cell.angle_gamma   90.00
#
_symmetry.space_group_name_H-M   'P 1'
#
loop_
_entity.id
_entity.type
_entity.pdbx_description
1 polymer ?
#
loop_
_entity_poly.entity_id
_entity_poly.type
_entity_poly.pdbx_seq_one_letter_code
_entity_poly.pdbx_strand_id
1 'polypeptide(L)'
;VQHHHAHIASCLAENHYTKKVIGLAMDGTGYGTDGAVWGGEILIADISSFKRVGHFLYRPIPGGDSAIKNIWRMAAGYIYHLFTDKDNKFDKNKFLAEWSVVPHLNKIPSNEIDIVLKMIQNRVNTPLTSSLGRLFDAVAAIAGIRSSVSYEGQAAIELEAAMNGVENDTKEEYIFDVIRSEPVIINPDPVIARCLEDAGNNVPAHTISYRFHNAVVEVLVKVCVYLRDKHRVSTTALSGGCFQNKFLLEKLTERLINEGFEVLNHALVPVNDGGISLGQAVVAAGKLSK
;
A
#
# COMPACT_ATOMS: atom_id res chain seq x y z
N VAL A 1 -19.99 -6.39 -7.42
CA VAL A 1 -19.45 -5.01 -7.39
C VAL A 1 -17.96 -5.14 -7.12
N GLN A 2 -17.09 -4.31 -7.72
CA GLN A 2 -15.65 -4.43 -7.47
C GLN A 2 -15.32 -3.93 -6.05
N HIS A 3 -14.42 -4.63 -5.33
CA HIS A 3 -14.12 -4.41 -3.90
C HIS A 3 -13.75 -2.95 -3.57
N HIS A 4 -12.77 -2.41 -4.28
CA HIS A 4 -12.24 -1.06 -4.05
C HIS A 4 -13.24 0.03 -4.46
N HIS A 5 -14.02 -0.21 -5.52
CA HIS A 5 -15.15 0.66 -5.90
C HIS A 5 -16.22 0.65 -4.82
N ALA A 6 -16.51 -0.49 -4.18
CA ALA A 6 -17.45 -0.55 -3.06
C ALA A 6 -16.96 0.25 -1.84
N HIS A 7 -15.67 0.20 -1.48
CA HIS A 7 -15.10 1.06 -0.45
C HIS A 7 -15.34 2.55 -0.74
N ILE A 8 -14.99 3.00 -1.95
CA ILE A 8 -15.22 4.40 -2.35
C ILE A 8 -16.70 4.74 -2.37
N ALA A 9 -17.55 3.90 -2.96
CA ALA A 9 -18.99 4.13 -3.01
C ALA A 9 -19.63 4.18 -1.62
N SER A 10 -19.11 3.42 -0.65
CA SER A 10 -19.56 3.49 0.74
C SER A 10 -19.26 4.86 1.36
N CYS A 11 -18.05 5.40 1.14
CA CYS A 11 -17.67 6.74 1.59
C CYS A 11 -18.57 7.81 0.97
N LEU A 12 -18.82 7.70 -0.35
CA LEU A 12 -19.70 8.61 -1.07
C LEU A 12 -21.14 8.56 -0.55
N ALA A 13 -21.66 7.36 -0.25
CA ALA A 13 -23.01 7.17 0.23
C ALA A 13 -23.25 7.85 1.59
N GLU A 14 -22.35 7.65 2.56
CA GLU A 14 -22.51 8.27 3.88
C GLU A 14 -22.31 9.80 3.86
N ASN A 15 -21.46 10.30 2.96
CA ASN A 15 -21.25 11.74 2.77
C ASN A 15 -22.31 12.39 1.86
N HIS A 16 -23.32 11.62 1.41
CA HIS A 16 -24.34 12.06 0.45
C HIS A 16 -23.76 12.70 -0.83
N TYR A 17 -22.57 12.24 -1.24
CA TYR A 17 -21.84 12.80 -2.37
C TYR A 17 -22.06 11.97 -3.64
N THR A 18 -22.44 12.63 -4.73
CA THR A 18 -22.89 11.94 -5.97
C THR A 18 -21.99 12.20 -7.19
N LYS A 19 -21.09 13.19 -7.12
CA LYS A 19 -20.19 13.53 -8.23
C LYS A 19 -18.97 12.60 -8.24
N LYS A 20 -18.18 12.68 -9.31
CA LYS A 20 -16.92 11.96 -9.41
C LYS A 20 -15.90 12.48 -8.40
N VAL A 21 -15.15 11.56 -7.80
CA VAL A 21 -14.04 11.82 -6.89
C VAL A 21 -12.76 11.14 -7.36
N ILE A 22 -11.63 11.59 -6.84
CA ILE A 22 -10.40 10.79 -6.78
C ILE A 22 -10.51 9.90 -5.54
N GLY A 23 -10.88 8.64 -5.74
CA GLY A 23 -11.00 7.66 -4.68
C GLY A 23 -9.65 7.01 -4.38
N LEU A 24 -9.14 7.16 -3.17
CA LEU A 24 -7.99 6.42 -2.65
C LEU A 24 -8.52 5.20 -1.90
N ALA A 25 -8.35 4.02 -2.48
CA ALA A 25 -8.78 2.75 -1.91
C ALA A 25 -7.54 1.94 -1.46
N MET A 26 -7.17 2.12 -0.19
CA MET A 26 -5.94 1.59 0.41
C MET A 26 -6.26 0.48 1.39
N ASP A 27 -5.88 -0.75 1.09
CA ASP A 27 -6.32 -1.95 1.79
C ASP A 27 -5.28 -3.09 1.77
N GLY A 28 -5.53 -4.15 2.53
CA GLY A 28 -4.70 -5.36 2.56
C GLY A 28 -4.89 -6.25 1.33
N THR A 29 -6.14 -6.61 1.03
CA THR A 29 -6.43 -7.59 -0.01
C THR A 29 -7.81 -7.34 -0.60
N GLY A 30 -7.90 -7.09 -1.90
CA GLY A 30 -9.17 -7.17 -2.62
C GLY A 30 -8.97 -7.73 -4.03
N TYR A 31 -9.98 -8.45 -4.53
CA TYR A 31 -9.87 -9.09 -5.84
C TYR A 31 -9.91 -8.05 -6.97
N GLY A 32 -8.82 -7.98 -7.73
CA GLY A 32 -8.66 -7.10 -8.88
C GLY A 32 -9.41 -7.59 -10.10
N THR A 33 -9.75 -6.68 -11.02
CA THR A 33 -10.41 -7.05 -12.29
C THR A 33 -9.48 -7.76 -13.27
N ASP A 34 -8.19 -7.71 -13.04
CA ASP A 34 -7.11 -8.37 -13.79
C ASP A 34 -6.65 -9.69 -13.14
N GLY A 35 -7.33 -10.14 -12.09
CA GLY A 35 -6.98 -11.34 -11.32
C GLY A 35 -5.81 -11.16 -10.35
N ALA A 36 -5.23 -9.96 -10.26
CA ALA A 36 -4.24 -9.64 -9.24
C ALA A 36 -4.91 -9.27 -7.90
N VAL A 37 -4.12 -9.28 -6.82
CA VAL A 37 -4.54 -8.75 -5.53
C VAL A 37 -4.37 -7.24 -5.55
N TRP A 38 -5.45 -6.50 -5.35
CA TRP A 38 -5.42 -5.04 -5.24
C TRP A 38 -5.45 -4.63 -3.75
N GLY A 39 -5.08 -3.37 -3.50
CA GLY A 39 -5.10 -2.79 -2.15
C GLY A 39 -4.36 -1.46 -2.04
N GLY A 40 -4.02 -0.84 -3.16
CA GLY A 40 -3.29 0.42 -3.20
C GLY A 40 -3.75 1.21 -4.42
N GLU A 41 -5.06 1.33 -4.58
CA GLU A 41 -5.70 1.74 -5.82
C GLU A 41 -6.15 3.18 -5.78
N ILE A 42 -5.99 3.88 -6.91
CA ILE A 42 -6.46 5.23 -7.12
C ILE A 42 -7.47 5.21 -8.27
N LEU A 43 -8.69 5.63 -7.98
CA LEU A 43 -9.83 5.53 -8.88
C LEU A 43 -10.36 6.93 -9.21
N ILE A 44 -10.81 7.14 -10.44
CA ILE A 44 -11.84 8.16 -10.71
C ILE A 44 -13.17 7.44 -10.63
N ALA A 45 -13.98 7.74 -9.61
CA ALA A 45 -15.19 6.98 -9.32
C ALA A 45 -16.35 7.86 -8.90
N ASP A 46 -17.55 7.39 -9.20
CA ASP A 46 -18.83 7.81 -8.61
C ASP A 46 -19.56 6.56 -8.08
N ILE A 47 -20.79 6.70 -7.59
CA ILE A 47 -21.58 5.56 -7.09
C ILE A 47 -21.82 4.50 -8.19
N SER A 48 -21.87 4.88 -9.46
CA SER A 48 -22.27 3.98 -10.55
C SER A 48 -21.11 3.30 -11.28
N SER A 49 -19.94 3.96 -11.32
CA SER A 49 -18.81 3.53 -12.13
C SER A 49 -17.47 3.94 -11.54
N PHE A 50 -16.42 3.26 -11.96
CA PHE A 50 -15.06 3.60 -11.62
C PHE A 50 -14.12 3.39 -12.82
N LYS A 51 -13.03 4.13 -12.84
CA LYS A 51 -11.87 3.91 -13.69
C LYS A 51 -10.63 3.87 -12.80
N ARG A 52 -9.87 2.78 -12.87
CA ARG A 52 -8.54 2.70 -12.23
C ARG A 52 -7.58 3.64 -12.95
N VAL A 53 -7.06 4.63 -12.23
CA VAL A 53 -6.17 5.68 -12.79
C VAL A 53 -4.80 5.71 -12.13
N GLY A 54 -4.59 5.00 -11.03
CA GLY A 54 -3.27 4.79 -10.45
C GLY A 54 -3.24 3.61 -9.50
N HIS A 55 -2.05 3.06 -9.28
CA HIS A 55 -1.82 2.02 -8.28
C HIS A 55 -0.34 1.89 -7.91
N PHE A 56 -0.04 1.20 -6.80
CA PHE A 56 1.32 0.77 -6.51
C PHE A 56 1.78 -0.30 -7.48
N LEU A 57 3.06 -0.25 -7.88
CA LEU A 57 3.65 -1.22 -8.78
C LEU A 57 3.54 -2.64 -8.22
N TYR A 58 3.14 -3.58 -9.08
CA TYR A 58 2.91 -4.96 -8.67
C TYR A 58 4.14 -5.63 -8.07
N ARG A 59 3.94 -6.34 -6.96
CA ARG A 59 4.96 -7.16 -6.30
C ARG A 59 4.46 -8.58 -6.07
N PRO A 60 5.35 -9.57 -6.09
CA PRO A 60 4.97 -10.95 -5.79
C PRO A 60 4.56 -11.12 -4.32
N ILE A 61 3.56 -11.98 -4.07
CA ILE A 61 3.21 -12.52 -2.74
C ILE A 61 3.70 -13.97 -2.67
N PRO A 62 4.93 -14.25 -2.18
CA PRO A 62 5.50 -15.59 -2.27
C PRO A 62 4.81 -16.58 -1.31
N GLY A 63 3.97 -17.44 -1.86
CA GLY A 63 3.18 -18.42 -1.10
C GLY A 63 1.77 -17.98 -0.74
N GLY A 64 1.24 -16.94 -1.39
CA GLY A 64 -0.14 -16.48 -1.18
C GLY A 64 -0.42 -16.17 0.29
N ASP A 65 -1.46 -16.78 0.84
CA ASP A 65 -1.89 -16.60 2.24
C ASP A 65 -0.77 -16.86 3.27
N SER A 66 0.19 -17.73 2.95
CA SER A 66 1.34 -17.97 3.83
C SER A 66 2.20 -16.72 4.03
N ALA A 67 2.29 -15.83 3.03
CA ALA A 67 3.03 -14.59 3.12
C ALA A 67 2.30 -13.53 3.96
N ILE A 68 0.96 -13.62 4.05
CA ILE A 68 0.15 -12.75 4.91
C ILE A 68 0.47 -13.04 6.38
N LYS A 69 0.71 -14.31 6.75
CA LYS A 69 1.13 -14.70 8.11
C LYS A 69 2.62 -14.53 8.34
N ASN A 70 3.45 -14.85 7.35
CA ASN A 70 4.90 -14.77 7.43
C ASN A 70 5.39 -13.58 6.60
N ILE A 71 5.22 -12.38 7.15
CA ILE A 71 5.46 -11.11 6.45
C ILE A 71 6.90 -10.90 6.00
N TRP A 72 7.88 -11.63 6.55
CA TRP A 72 9.23 -11.68 5.99
C TRP A 72 9.25 -12.14 4.52
N ARG A 73 8.27 -12.93 4.09
CA ARG A 73 8.11 -13.33 2.68
C ARG A 73 7.68 -12.15 1.81
N MET A 74 6.89 -11.23 2.35
CA MET A 74 6.59 -9.97 1.67
C MET A 74 7.86 -9.14 1.51
N ALA A 75 8.67 -8.98 2.57
CA ALA A 75 9.98 -8.34 2.44
C ALA A 75 10.83 -9.00 1.35
N ALA A 76 10.94 -10.34 1.32
CA ALA A 76 11.66 -11.05 0.26
C ALA A 76 11.11 -10.74 -1.14
N GLY A 77 9.78 -10.67 -1.32
CA GLY A 77 9.16 -10.32 -2.60
C GLY A 77 9.47 -8.91 -3.09
N TYR A 78 9.50 -7.92 -2.18
CA TYR A 78 9.88 -6.54 -2.52
C TYR A 78 11.38 -6.42 -2.79
N ILE A 79 12.23 -6.98 -1.92
CA ILE A 79 13.69 -6.95 -2.03
C ILE A 79 14.17 -7.69 -3.28
N TYR A 80 13.53 -8.81 -3.65
CA TYR A 80 13.84 -9.56 -4.88
C TYR A 80 13.80 -8.65 -6.12
N HIS A 81 12.83 -7.74 -6.18
CA HIS A 81 12.65 -6.87 -7.34
C HIS A 81 13.77 -5.83 -7.46
N LEU A 82 14.31 -5.33 -6.35
CA LEU A 82 15.45 -4.40 -6.34
C LEU A 82 16.70 -4.96 -7.05
N PHE A 83 16.88 -6.27 -6.98
CA PHE A 83 18.02 -6.97 -7.57
C PHE A 83 17.66 -7.76 -8.83
N THR A 84 16.52 -7.44 -9.44
CA THR A 84 16.10 -7.99 -10.73
C THR A 84 16.24 -6.91 -11.79
N ASP A 85 17.06 -7.15 -12.81
CA ASP A 85 17.23 -6.19 -13.90
C ASP A 85 16.02 -6.16 -14.87
N LYS A 86 16.07 -5.25 -15.83
CA LYS A 86 15.04 -5.09 -16.88
C LYS A 86 14.85 -6.32 -17.77
N ASP A 87 15.83 -7.22 -17.82
CA ASP A 87 15.79 -8.47 -18.58
C ASP A 87 15.30 -9.64 -17.69
N ASN A 88 14.77 -9.34 -16.50
CA ASN A 88 14.34 -10.27 -15.46
C ASN A 88 15.46 -11.18 -14.92
N LYS A 89 16.72 -10.73 -14.98
CA LYS A 89 17.84 -11.46 -14.36
C LYS A 89 17.98 -11.02 -12.91
N PHE A 90 17.84 -11.99 -12.01
CA PHE A 90 17.96 -11.80 -10.57
C PHE A 90 19.40 -12.03 -10.10
N ASP A 91 19.98 -11.04 -9.42
CA ASP A 91 21.29 -11.13 -8.76
C ASP A 91 21.13 -11.62 -7.31
N LYS A 92 21.20 -12.94 -7.14
CA LYS A 92 21.10 -13.59 -5.82
C LYS A 92 22.17 -13.12 -4.84
N ASN A 93 23.38 -12.80 -5.32
CA ASN A 93 24.48 -12.41 -4.44
C ASN A 93 24.24 -11.04 -3.82
N LYS A 94 23.78 -10.06 -4.61
CA LYS A 94 23.39 -8.75 -4.09
C LYS A 94 22.20 -8.84 -3.15
N PHE A 95 21.19 -9.64 -3.49
CA PHE A 95 20.06 -9.89 -2.59
C PHE A 95 20.52 -10.42 -1.24
N LEU A 96 21.38 -11.44 -1.23
CA LEU A 96 21.84 -12.05 0.03
C LEU A 96 22.74 -11.10 0.84
N ALA A 97 23.55 -10.27 0.18
CA ALA A 97 24.36 -9.26 0.85
C ALA A 97 23.47 -8.30 1.67
N GLU A 98 22.47 -7.71 1.03
CA GLU A 98 21.53 -6.76 1.64
C GLU A 98 20.61 -7.45 2.66
N TRP A 99 20.17 -8.67 2.38
CA TRP A 99 19.39 -9.46 3.33
C TRP A 99 20.15 -9.77 4.63
N SER A 100 21.45 -10.08 4.52
CA SER A 100 22.27 -10.54 5.64
C SER A 100 22.61 -9.45 6.66
N VAL A 101 22.62 -8.18 6.22
CA VAL A 101 22.93 -7.04 7.09
C VAL A 101 21.72 -6.55 7.89
N VAL A 102 20.50 -6.94 7.51
CA VAL A 102 19.28 -6.60 8.27
C VAL A 102 19.14 -7.54 9.48
N PRO A 103 19.27 -7.05 10.74
CA PRO A 103 19.45 -7.90 11.93
C PRO A 103 18.32 -8.90 12.22
N HIS A 104 17.12 -8.65 11.70
CA HIS A 104 15.95 -9.50 11.95
C HIS A 104 15.68 -10.47 10.79
N LEU A 105 16.01 -10.07 9.56
CA LEU A 105 15.84 -10.90 8.38
C LEU A 105 16.95 -11.96 8.26
N ASN A 106 18.16 -11.65 8.71
CA ASN A 106 19.28 -12.60 8.69
C ASN A 106 19.10 -13.83 9.61
N LYS A 107 18.09 -13.80 10.48
CA LYS A 107 17.68 -14.94 11.33
C LYS A 107 16.80 -15.95 10.59
N ILE A 108 16.26 -15.59 9.42
CA ILE A 108 15.48 -16.51 8.61
C ILE A 108 16.43 -17.57 8.00
N PRO A 109 16.12 -18.87 8.13
CA PRO A 109 16.97 -19.93 7.59
C PRO A 109 17.20 -19.80 6.08
N SER A 110 18.44 -19.99 5.64
CA SER A 110 18.83 -19.83 4.23
C SER A 110 18.07 -20.75 3.27
N ASN A 111 17.72 -21.95 3.71
CA ASN A 111 16.89 -22.90 2.95
C ASN A 111 15.46 -22.37 2.74
N GLU A 112 14.88 -21.65 3.70
CA GLU A 112 13.55 -21.05 3.55
C GLU A 112 13.58 -19.88 2.57
N ILE A 113 14.62 -19.05 2.64
CA ILE A 113 14.86 -17.96 1.67
C ILE A 113 14.99 -18.54 0.26
N ASP A 114 15.79 -19.59 0.08
CA ASP A 114 15.98 -20.24 -1.21
C ASP A 114 14.69 -20.80 -1.81
N ILE A 115 13.81 -21.35 -0.97
CA ILE A 115 12.49 -21.81 -1.40
C ILE A 115 11.66 -20.63 -1.90
N VAL A 116 11.60 -19.54 -1.13
CA VAL A 116 10.84 -18.32 -1.50
C VAL A 116 11.36 -17.71 -2.80
N LEU A 117 12.68 -17.58 -2.96
CA LEU A 117 13.29 -17.07 -4.19
C LEU A 117 12.94 -17.95 -5.40
N LYS A 118 13.00 -19.28 -5.25
CA LYS A 118 12.59 -20.22 -6.32
C LYS A 118 11.09 -20.11 -6.64
N MET A 119 10.22 -19.87 -5.65
CA MET A 119 8.80 -19.66 -5.89
C MET A 119 8.57 -18.42 -6.77
N ILE A 120 9.25 -17.31 -6.46
CA ILE A 120 9.17 -16.08 -7.24
C ILE A 120 9.68 -16.30 -8.67
N GLN A 121 10.88 -16.87 -8.81
CA GLN A 121 11.52 -17.11 -10.11
C GLN A 121 10.67 -18.00 -11.03
N ASN A 122 10.08 -19.06 -10.47
CA ASN A 122 9.25 -20.00 -11.23
C ASN A 122 7.76 -19.63 -11.25
N ARG A 123 7.37 -18.50 -10.65
CA ARG A 123 5.97 -18.04 -10.51
C ARG A 123 5.03 -19.08 -9.91
N VAL A 124 5.53 -19.89 -8.97
CA VAL A 124 4.75 -20.94 -8.29
C VAL A 124 4.09 -20.34 -7.06
N ASN A 125 2.75 -20.39 -6.99
CA ASN A 125 1.97 -19.85 -5.87
C ASN A 125 2.41 -18.43 -5.47
N THR A 126 2.61 -17.57 -6.46
CA THR A 126 3.14 -16.22 -6.27
C THR A 126 2.24 -15.20 -6.99
N PRO A 127 1.00 -14.98 -6.51
CA PRO A 127 0.13 -13.96 -7.10
C PRO A 127 0.78 -12.57 -6.96
N LEU A 128 0.40 -11.65 -7.84
CA LEU A 128 0.88 -10.28 -7.81
C LEU A 128 -0.05 -9.41 -6.97
N THR A 129 0.52 -8.42 -6.29
CA THR A 129 -0.21 -7.45 -5.48
C THR A 129 0.20 -6.01 -5.70
N SER A 130 -0.77 -5.10 -5.72
CA SER A 130 -0.59 -3.65 -5.63
C SER A 130 -0.99 -3.12 -4.25
N SER A 131 -1.11 -4.00 -3.25
CA SER A 131 -1.60 -3.63 -1.92
C SER A 131 -0.64 -2.74 -1.14
N LEU A 132 -1.18 -1.65 -0.59
CA LEU A 132 -0.49 -0.84 0.40
C LEU A 132 -0.31 -1.62 1.70
N GLY A 133 -1.32 -2.37 2.16
CA GLY A 133 -1.18 -3.22 3.36
C GLY A 133 -0.05 -4.23 3.27
N ARG A 134 0.16 -4.85 2.10
CA ARG A 134 1.29 -5.77 1.85
C ARG A 134 2.65 -5.07 1.79
N LEU A 135 2.67 -3.80 1.33
CA LEU A 135 3.87 -2.95 1.43
C LEU A 135 4.19 -2.62 2.91
N PHE A 136 3.17 -2.31 3.72
CA PHE A 136 3.32 -2.13 5.18
C PHE A 136 3.91 -3.37 5.84
N ASP A 137 3.41 -4.57 5.50
CA ASP A 137 3.96 -5.84 6.00
C ASP A 137 5.44 -6.02 5.64
N ALA A 138 5.83 -5.70 4.41
CA ALA A 138 7.23 -5.76 3.97
C ALA A 138 8.12 -4.78 4.76
N VAL A 139 7.69 -3.53 4.92
CA VAL A 139 8.45 -2.51 5.66
C VAL A 139 8.53 -2.85 7.15
N ALA A 140 7.45 -3.36 7.76
CA ALA A 140 7.47 -3.79 9.15
C ALA A 140 8.46 -4.95 9.39
N ALA A 141 8.59 -5.87 8.43
CA ALA A 141 9.59 -6.92 8.50
C ALA A 141 11.03 -6.40 8.33
N ILE A 142 11.26 -5.46 7.42
CA ILE A 142 12.58 -4.84 7.22
C ILE A 142 12.99 -4.03 8.45
N ALA A 143 12.07 -3.21 8.99
CA ALA A 143 12.30 -2.37 10.16
C ALA A 143 12.46 -3.16 11.47
N GLY A 144 12.27 -4.49 11.45
CA GLY A 144 12.45 -5.34 12.62
C GLY A 144 11.27 -5.36 13.60
N ILE A 145 10.09 -4.85 13.20
CA ILE A 145 8.87 -4.90 14.02
C ILE A 145 8.43 -6.36 14.19
N ARG A 146 8.21 -7.08 13.08
CA ARG A 146 7.79 -8.48 13.08
C ARG A 146 8.22 -9.21 11.81
N SER A 147 8.54 -10.50 11.94
CA SER A 147 8.71 -11.40 10.80
C SER A 147 7.44 -12.21 10.48
N SER A 148 6.54 -12.36 11.46
CA SER A 148 5.26 -13.07 11.34
C SER A 148 4.18 -12.41 12.19
N VAL A 149 2.92 -12.60 11.81
CA VAL A 149 1.74 -12.02 12.48
C VAL A 149 0.74 -13.11 12.91
N SER A 150 -0.03 -12.83 13.96
CA SER A 150 -1.11 -13.68 14.46
C SER A 150 -2.50 -13.29 13.96
N TYR A 151 -2.67 -12.06 13.48
CA TYR A 151 -3.90 -11.55 12.88
C TYR A 151 -3.60 -10.55 11.76
N GLU A 152 -4.59 -10.34 10.89
CA GLU A 152 -4.46 -9.43 9.75
C GLU A 152 -4.26 -7.97 10.20
N GLY A 153 -3.30 -7.29 9.58
CA GLY A 153 -2.99 -5.89 9.89
C GLY A 153 -2.13 -5.68 11.14
N GLN A 154 -1.78 -6.73 11.90
CA GLN A 154 -0.98 -6.60 13.12
C GLN A 154 0.33 -5.81 12.90
N ALA A 155 1.09 -6.16 11.87
CA ALA A 155 2.38 -5.51 11.62
C ALA A 155 2.22 -4.05 11.23
N ALA A 156 1.18 -3.70 10.47
CA ALA A 156 0.87 -2.32 10.11
C ALA A 156 0.49 -1.47 11.36
N ILE A 157 -0.31 -2.04 12.27
CA ILE A 157 -0.69 -1.39 13.54
C ILE A 157 0.54 -1.18 14.43
N GLU A 158 1.40 -2.18 14.56
CA GLU A 158 2.59 -2.06 15.39
C GLU A 158 3.65 -1.14 14.77
N LEU A 159 3.75 -1.12 13.44
CA LEU A 159 4.60 -0.16 12.73
C LEU A 159 4.11 1.27 12.97
N GLU A 160 2.80 1.52 12.95
CA GLU A 160 2.22 2.81 13.31
C GLU A 160 2.53 3.19 14.77
N ALA A 161 2.27 2.28 15.70
CA ALA A 161 2.49 2.49 17.13
C ALA A 161 3.97 2.77 17.46
N ALA A 162 4.90 2.23 16.68
CA ALA A 162 6.33 2.48 16.85
C ALA A 162 6.70 3.96 16.65
N MET A 163 5.92 4.75 15.90
CA MET A 163 6.20 6.18 15.69
C MET A 163 5.93 7.07 16.91
N ASN A 164 5.35 6.52 17.98
CA ASN A 164 4.95 7.31 19.14
C ASN A 164 6.15 8.06 19.77
N GLY A 165 6.06 9.38 19.85
CA GLY A 165 7.12 10.25 20.39
C GLY A 165 8.20 10.69 19.38
N VAL A 166 8.09 10.32 18.10
CA VAL A 166 8.98 10.84 17.04
C VAL A 166 8.41 12.15 16.49
N GLU A 167 8.92 13.28 16.96
CA GLU A 167 8.68 14.57 16.31
C GLU A 167 9.81 14.90 15.35
N ASN A 168 9.46 15.16 14.08
CA ASN A 168 10.30 15.85 13.12
C ASN A 168 11.72 15.26 12.93
N ASP A 169 11.84 13.97 12.63
CA ASP A 169 13.07 13.51 11.97
C ASP A 169 13.07 14.00 10.51
N THR A 170 13.62 15.20 10.32
CA THR A 170 13.73 15.90 9.04
C THR A 170 15.03 15.60 8.31
N LYS A 171 15.86 14.68 8.83
CA LYS A 171 17.22 14.53 8.31
C LYS A 171 17.26 13.88 6.94
N GLU A 172 16.35 12.95 6.64
CA GLU A 172 16.26 12.31 5.32
C GLU A 172 14.83 11.84 5.03
N GLU A 173 14.36 12.10 3.82
CA GLU A 173 13.03 11.72 3.35
C GLU A 173 13.09 10.49 2.44
N TYR A 174 12.17 9.55 2.65
CA TYR A 174 11.93 8.47 1.69
C TYR A 174 11.04 9.01 0.57
N ILE A 175 11.39 8.70 -0.68
CA ILE A 175 10.68 9.22 -1.85
C ILE A 175 10.33 8.07 -2.79
N PHE A 176 9.03 7.90 -3.06
CA PHE A 176 8.57 7.00 -4.12
C PHE A 176 8.87 7.59 -5.50
N ASP A 177 9.24 6.73 -6.44
CA ASP A 177 9.23 7.11 -7.86
C ASP A 177 7.81 6.99 -8.42
N VAL A 178 7.44 7.88 -9.34
CA VAL A 178 6.09 7.96 -9.90
C VAL A 178 6.17 8.01 -11.42
N ILE A 179 5.76 6.93 -12.06
CA ILE A 179 5.65 6.84 -13.51
C ILE A 179 4.31 7.44 -13.91
N ARG A 180 4.34 8.62 -14.53
CA ARG A 180 3.15 9.35 -14.98
C ARG A 180 2.57 8.75 -16.27
N SER A 181 2.09 7.51 -16.18
CA SER A 181 1.36 6.80 -17.24
C SER A 181 -0.16 6.82 -16.98
N GLU A 182 -0.93 6.08 -17.77
CA GLU A 182 -2.34 5.81 -17.49
C GLU A 182 -2.57 4.29 -17.50
N PRO A 183 -2.70 3.64 -16.34
CA PRO A 183 -2.71 4.20 -14.98
C PRO A 183 -1.34 4.75 -14.52
N VAL A 184 -1.34 5.67 -13.55
CA VAL A 184 -0.14 6.13 -12.85
C VAL A 184 0.42 5.00 -11.99
N ILE A 185 1.74 4.79 -12.03
CA ILE A 185 2.39 3.73 -11.26
C ILE A 185 3.24 4.35 -10.15
N ILE A 186 2.97 3.99 -8.90
CA ILE A 186 3.78 4.34 -7.74
C ILE A 186 4.81 3.22 -7.51
N ASN A 187 6.09 3.50 -7.74
CA ASN A 187 7.16 2.52 -7.57
C ASN A 187 7.72 2.57 -6.13
N PRO A 188 7.55 1.49 -5.34
CA PRO A 188 8.04 1.42 -3.97
C PRO A 188 9.56 1.17 -3.86
N ASP A 189 10.25 0.82 -4.95
CA ASP A 189 11.64 0.36 -4.88
C ASP A 189 12.60 1.32 -4.20
N PRO A 190 12.61 2.64 -4.51
CA PRO A 190 13.53 3.55 -3.84
C PRO A 190 13.28 3.62 -2.33
N VAL A 191 12.02 3.48 -1.90
CA VAL A 191 11.65 3.47 -0.47
C VAL A 191 12.11 2.17 0.18
N ILE A 192 11.91 1.02 -0.45
CA ILE A 192 12.41 -0.27 0.08
C ILE A 192 13.93 -0.26 0.21
N ALA A 193 14.65 0.28 -0.77
CA ALA A 193 16.11 0.38 -0.72
C ALA A 193 16.57 1.24 0.47
N ARG A 194 15.91 2.37 0.73
CA ARG A 194 16.20 3.20 1.91
C ARG A 194 15.84 2.53 3.23
N CYS A 195 14.73 1.79 3.29
CA CYS A 195 14.40 0.99 4.47
C CYS A 195 15.46 -0.09 4.76
N LEU A 196 15.98 -0.76 3.74
CA LEU A 196 17.05 -1.75 3.87
C LEU A 196 18.35 -1.12 4.38
N GLU A 197 18.75 0.00 3.79
CA GLU A 197 19.95 0.74 4.18
C GLU A 197 19.86 1.21 5.63
N ASP A 198 18.75 1.84 6.01
CA ASP A 198 18.52 2.30 7.38
C ASP A 198 18.50 1.12 8.36
N ALA A 199 17.84 0.01 8.02
CA ALA A 199 17.81 -1.18 8.86
C ALA A 199 19.21 -1.83 9.01
N GLY A 200 20.00 -1.89 7.94
CA GLY A 200 21.39 -2.37 7.98
C GLY A 200 22.33 -1.47 8.79
N ASN A 201 22.05 -0.17 8.80
CA ASN A 201 22.75 0.83 9.62
C ASN A 201 22.23 0.91 11.07
N ASN A 202 21.32 0.02 11.49
CA ASN A 202 20.69 0.00 12.80
C ASN A 202 19.94 1.30 13.17
N VAL A 203 19.39 1.99 12.17
CA VAL A 203 18.46 3.10 12.40
C VAL A 203 17.23 2.54 13.15
N PRO A 204 16.75 3.20 14.22
CA PRO A 204 15.63 2.71 14.98
C PRO A 204 14.35 2.51 14.14
N ALA A 205 13.60 1.46 14.45
CA ALA A 205 12.37 1.12 13.73
C ALA A 205 11.33 2.25 13.69
N HIS A 206 11.27 3.07 14.76
CA HIS A 206 10.39 4.24 14.83
C HIS A 206 10.72 5.29 13.76
N THR A 207 12.00 5.47 13.44
CA THR A 207 12.47 6.40 12.41
C THR A 207 12.13 5.88 11.01
N ILE A 208 12.42 4.61 10.73
CA ILE A 208 12.07 3.96 9.46
C ILE A 208 10.56 4.03 9.24
N SER A 209 9.78 3.73 10.30
CA SER A 209 8.33 3.82 10.28
C SER A 209 7.85 5.22 9.93
N TYR A 210 8.34 6.26 10.63
CA TYR A 210 7.97 7.65 10.38
C TYR A 210 8.29 8.10 8.96
N ARG A 211 9.50 7.84 8.48
CA ARG A 211 9.94 8.18 7.11
C ARG A 211 9.08 7.48 6.06
N PHE A 212 8.77 6.20 6.26
CA PHE A 212 7.90 5.43 5.37
C PHE A 212 6.46 5.96 5.34
N HIS A 213 5.83 6.18 6.49
CA HIS A 213 4.47 6.71 6.55
C HIS A 213 4.37 8.09 5.89
N ASN A 214 5.35 8.97 6.15
CA ASN A 214 5.43 10.27 5.46
C ASN A 214 5.54 10.12 3.95
N ALA A 215 6.43 9.25 3.47
CA ALA A 215 6.60 9.03 2.04
C ALA A 215 5.29 8.57 1.37
N VAL A 216 4.51 7.72 2.05
CA VAL A 216 3.19 7.28 1.57
C VAL A 216 2.23 8.47 1.47
N VAL A 217 2.17 9.34 2.48
CA VAL A 217 1.35 10.55 2.43
C VAL A 217 1.77 11.44 1.26
N GLU A 218 3.07 11.77 1.15
CA GLU A 218 3.56 12.67 0.11
C GLU A 218 3.31 12.15 -1.31
N VAL A 219 3.52 10.85 -1.55
CA VAL A 219 3.29 10.29 -2.88
C VAL A 219 1.80 10.30 -3.24
N LEU A 220 0.91 10.01 -2.30
CA LEU A 220 -0.53 10.04 -2.54
C LEU A 220 -1.01 11.47 -2.83
N VAL A 221 -0.54 12.46 -2.08
CA VAL A 221 -0.82 13.89 -2.34
C VAL A 221 -0.35 14.27 -3.75
N LYS A 222 0.91 13.95 -4.09
CA LYS A 222 1.51 14.25 -5.40
C LYS A 222 0.72 13.62 -6.55
N VAL A 223 0.25 12.39 -6.39
CA VAL A 223 -0.55 11.70 -7.40
C VAL A 223 -1.96 12.30 -7.49
N CYS A 224 -2.60 12.65 -6.36
CA CYS A 224 -3.89 13.34 -6.36
C CYS A 224 -3.81 14.69 -7.11
N VAL A 225 -2.79 15.51 -6.83
CA VAL A 225 -2.57 16.79 -7.53
C VAL A 225 -2.44 16.57 -9.04
N TYR A 226 -1.61 15.61 -9.46
CA TYR A 226 -1.45 15.26 -10.87
C TYR A 226 -2.77 14.81 -11.52
N LEU A 227 -3.55 13.97 -10.83
CA LEU A 227 -4.82 13.46 -11.34
C LEU A 227 -5.92 14.52 -11.36
N ARG A 228 -5.94 15.47 -10.42
CA ARG A 228 -6.84 16.63 -10.45
C ARG A 228 -6.66 17.42 -11.73
N ASP A 229 -5.42 17.71 -12.11
CA ASP A 229 -5.14 18.51 -13.31
C ASP A 229 -5.59 17.78 -14.58
N LYS A 230 -5.40 16.45 -14.61
CA LYS A 230 -5.77 15.59 -15.73
C LYS A 230 -7.29 15.36 -15.85
N HIS A 231 -7.99 15.14 -14.74
CA HIS A 231 -9.40 14.75 -14.72
C HIS A 231 -10.36 15.85 -14.31
N ARG A 232 -9.85 17.01 -13.87
CA ARG A 232 -10.62 18.15 -13.35
C ARG A 232 -11.53 17.78 -12.18
N VAL A 233 -11.01 16.95 -11.27
CA VAL A 233 -11.69 16.49 -10.05
C VAL A 233 -10.90 16.96 -8.83
N SER A 234 -11.52 17.76 -7.97
CA SER A 234 -10.90 18.36 -6.77
C SER A 234 -11.45 17.81 -5.45
N THR A 235 -12.25 16.74 -5.51
CA THR A 235 -12.75 16.04 -4.33
C THR A 235 -12.10 14.66 -4.26
N THR A 236 -11.61 14.30 -3.08
CA THR A 236 -11.00 13.01 -2.77
C THR A 236 -11.89 12.23 -1.81
N ALA A 237 -11.89 10.90 -1.92
CA ALA A 237 -12.54 10.02 -0.95
C ALA A 237 -11.53 8.99 -0.44
N LEU A 238 -11.32 8.92 0.87
CA LEU A 238 -10.34 8.02 1.51
C LEU A 238 -11.06 6.80 2.08
N SER A 239 -10.75 5.60 1.59
CA SER A 239 -11.36 4.35 2.10
C SER A 239 -10.45 3.13 1.96
N GLY A 240 -10.82 2.02 2.62
CA GLY A 240 -10.02 0.80 2.72
C GLY A 240 -9.30 0.70 4.07
N GLY A 241 -8.96 -0.53 4.48
CA GLY A 241 -8.47 -0.83 5.82
C GLY A 241 -7.19 -0.10 6.23
N CYS A 242 -6.34 0.31 5.29
CA CYS A 242 -5.12 1.06 5.61
C CYS A 242 -5.40 2.45 6.20
N PHE A 243 -6.58 3.04 5.97
CA PHE A 243 -6.98 4.31 6.60
C PHE A 243 -7.52 4.16 8.02
N GLN A 244 -7.50 2.95 8.59
CA GLN A 244 -7.58 2.79 10.06
C GLN A 244 -6.32 3.32 10.75
N ASN A 245 -5.21 3.45 10.02
CA ASN A 245 -4.00 4.10 10.49
C ASN A 245 -4.25 5.59 10.68
N LYS A 246 -4.22 6.04 11.94
CA LYS A 246 -4.55 7.40 12.34
C LYS A 246 -3.57 8.39 11.75
N PHE A 247 -2.27 8.07 11.78
CA PHE A 247 -1.25 8.95 11.22
C PHE A 247 -1.46 9.20 9.73
N LEU A 248 -1.69 8.13 8.94
CA LEU A 248 -1.94 8.28 7.51
C LEU A 248 -3.21 9.09 7.25
N LEU A 249 -4.30 8.78 7.94
CA LEU A 249 -5.58 9.45 7.73
C LEU A 249 -5.51 10.95 8.05
N GLU A 250 -4.99 11.31 9.23
CA GLU A 250 -4.90 12.70 9.67
C GLU A 250 -3.95 13.51 8.78
N LYS A 251 -2.72 13.01 8.59
CA LYS A 251 -1.70 13.74 7.83
C LYS A 251 -2.04 13.85 6.34
N LEU A 252 -2.59 12.80 5.73
CA LEU A 252 -3.04 12.87 4.34
C LEU A 252 -4.23 13.83 4.17
N THR A 253 -5.19 13.80 5.09
CA THR A 253 -6.34 14.71 5.06
C THR A 253 -5.87 16.17 5.14
N GLU A 254 -5.01 16.49 6.12
CA GLU A 254 -4.43 17.83 6.27
C GLU A 254 -3.70 18.27 5.00
N ARG A 255 -2.82 17.42 4.48
CA ARG A 255 -2.03 17.75 3.28
C ARG A 255 -2.88 17.93 2.03
N LEU A 256 -3.91 17.12 1.83
CA LEU A 256 -4.83 17.27 0.70
C LEU A 256 -5.66 18.56 0.81
N ILE A 257 -6.13 18.92 2.00
CA ILE A 257 -6.84 20.19 2.24
C ILE A 257 -5.93 21.37 1.93
N ASN A 258 -4.66 21.33 2.36
CA ASN A 258 -3.68 22.39 2.07
C ASN A 258 -3.38 22.53 0.57
N GLU A 259 -3.51 21.45 -0.20
CA GLU A 259 -3.43 21.46 -1.67
C GLU A 259 -4.74 21.89 -2.34
N GLY A 260 -5.78 22.23 -1.58
CA GLY A 260 -7.07 22.73 -2.06
C GLY A 260 -8.07 21.64 -2.45
N PHE A 261 -7.94 20.42 -1.93
CA PHE A 261 -8.94 19.36 -2.11
C PHE A 261 -10.07 19.45 -1.07
N GLU A 262 -11.28 19.11 -1.51
CA GLU A 262 -12.31 18.61 -0.60
C GLU A 262 -12.00 17.14 -0.28
N VAL A 263 -12.02 16.77 1.00
CA VAL A 263 -11.66 15.41 1.45
C VAL A 263 -12.85 14.77 2.15
N LEU A 264 -13.32 13.64 1.60
CA LEU A 264 -14.38 12.82 2.17
C LEU A 264 -13.75 11.65 2.93
N ASN A 265 -14.17 11.48 4.17
CA ASN A 265 -13.75 10.41 5.08
C ASN A 265 -14.98 9.66 5.60
N HIS A 266 -14.75 8.49 6.18
CA HIS A 266 -15.81 7.73 6.86
C HIS A 266 -16.06 8.25 8.28
N ALA A 267 -17.32 8.31 8.70
CA ALA A 267 -17.72 8.69 10.06
C ALA A 267 -18.81 7.80 10.65
N LEU A 268 -19.74 7.29 9.83
CA LEU A 268 -20.89 6.48 10.29
C LEU A 268 -20.69 4.99 10.03
N VAL A 269 -20.04 4.64 8.92
CA VAL A 269 -19.67 3.25 8.63
C VAL A 269 -18.16 3.04 8.75
N PRO A 270 -17.70 1.81 9.06
CA PRO A 270 -16.27 1.54 9.13
C PRO A 270 -15.58 1.76 7.78
N VAL A 271 -14.37 2.31 7.81
CA VAL A 271 -13.53 2.52 6.61
C VAL A 271 -13.03 1.20 5.99
N ASN A 272 -13.02 0.13 6.78
CA ASN A 272 -12.59 -1.22 6.39
C ASN A 272 -13.76 -2.05 5.83
N ASP A 273 -13.54 -3.35 5.64
CA ASP A 273 -14.50 -4.29 5.04
C ASP A 273 -15.86 -4.34 5.76
N GLY A 274 -15.94 -3.91 7.02
CA GLY A 274 -17.21 -3.77 7.74
C GLY A 274 -18.18 -2.78 7.08
N GLY A 275 -17.68 -1.79 6.34
CA GLY A 275 -18.49 -0.80 5.62
C GLY A 275 -18.85 -1.19 4.17
N ILE A 276 -18.23 -2.25 3.62
CA ILE A 276 -18.29 -2.49 2.17
C ILE A 276 -19.71 -2.79 1.65
N SER A 277 -20.57 -3.37 2.50
CA SER A 277 -21.93 -3.76 2.15
C SER A 277 -22.81 -2.55 1.77
N LEU A 278 -22.61 -1.39 2.41
CA LEU A 278 -23.28 -0.15 2.04
C LEU A 278 -22.92 0.27 0.61
N GLY A 279 -21.61 0.28 0.31
CA GLY A 279 -21.10 0.59 -1.02
C GLY A 279 -21.64 -0.36 -2.09
N GLN A 280 -21.67 -1.66 -1.80
CA GLN A 280 -22.24 -2.66 -2.71
C GLN A 280 -23.73 -2.41 -2.98
N ALA A 281 -24.51 -2.08 -1.95
CA ALA A 281 -25.94 -1.82 -2.07
C ALA A 281 -26.23 -0.59 -2.94
N VAL A 282 -25.54 0.53 -2.72
CA VAL A 282 -25.78 1.76 -3.50
C VAL A 282 -25.32 1.62 -4.96
N VAL A 283 -24.23 0.90 -5.22
CA VAL A 283 -23.78 0.61 -6.59
C VAL A 283 -24.81 -0.25 -7.32
N ALA A 284 -25.35 -1.27 -6.65
CA ALA A 284 -26.39 -2.14 -7.23
C ALA A 284 -27.68 -1.36 -7.50
N ALA A 285 -28.14 -0.55 -6.54
CA ALA A 285 -29.33 0.30 -6.70
C ALA A 285 -29.16 1.28 -7.88
N GLY A 286 -28.00 1.93 -8.00
CA GLY A 286 -27.70 2.83 -9.11
C GLY A 286 -27.65 2.16 -10.49
N LYS A 287 -27.46 0.83 -10.55
CA LYS A 287 -27.54 0.05 -11.79
C LYS A 287 -28.96 -0.37 -12.16
N LEU A 288 -29.83 -0.59 -11.16
CA LEU A 288 -31.23 -0.96 -11.39
C LEU A 288 -32.11 0.24 -11.76
N SER A 289 -31.71 1.45 -11.35
CA SER A 289 -32.43 2.70 -11.68
C SER A 289 -32.06 3.30 -13.05
N LYS A 290 -31.25 2.60 -13.86
CA LYS A 290 -30.92 2.97 -15.25
C LYS A 290 -31.67 2.07 -16.22
#